data_AF-A0AAV3R545-F1
#
_entry.id   AF-A0AAV3R545-F1
#
_cell.length_a   1.000
_cell.length_b   1.000
_cell.length_c   1.000
_cell.angle_alpha   90.00
_cell.angle_beta   90.00
_cell.angle_gamma   90.00
#
_symmetry.space_group_name_H-M   'P 1'
#
loop_
_entity.id
_entity.type
_entity.pdbx_description
1 polymer ?
#
loop_
_entity_poly.entity_id
_entity_poly.type
_entity_poly.pdbx_seq_one_letter_code
_entity_poly.pdbx_strand_id
1 'polypeptide(L)'
;MSPTTTSATAYGGAKLQTFDDFVTVHGILLAASGVPKSLHRLLYQKLTSEAFDGGDYFQVEQVEDGRQRRLVCLKESIGKDSNVFLVDHAWTFRLADAFNQLQEVPGLAERMAAMMCVDVETFQDEEKPAKEESNEKFDAMEIVMREVSKSKEEGADAVRWLELDELEIDDSMLVSLDIPSKFPNLLALSLYGNKLEDVEVVSKEITQLKNLRALWLNDNPIVKNGDGHLAEAILQGCPNLEIYNSKFTQNFAEFALGFCGGIYEKDNPGYPKSSDHSLRIITSLDLSNRDIHNLINKVY
;
A
#
# COMPACT_ATOMS: atom_id res chain seq x y z
N MET A 1 -42.59 -40.44 -7.99
CA MET A 1 -41.53 -39.94 -7.08
C MET A 1 -40.23 -39.90 -7.87
N SER A 2 -39.89 -38.70 -8.32
CA SER A 2 -38.63 -38.33 -8.98
C SER A 2 -38.36 -36.87 -8.62
N PRO A 3 -37.10 -36.44 -8.55
CA PRO A 3 -36.66 -35.34 -7.70
C PRO A 3 -36.87 -33.98 -8.34
N THR A 4 -37.15 -32.99 -7.49
CA THR A 4 -37.20 -31.56 -7.80
C THR A 4 -35.78 -31.05 -7.97
N THR A 5 -35.39 -30.74 -9.21
CA THR A 5 -34.16 -29.98 -9.49
C THR A 5 -34.49 -28.49 -9.48
N THR A 6 -33.86 -27.79 -8.54
CA THR A 6 -33.79 -26.33 -8.41
C THR A 6 -33.36 -25.68 -9.72
N SER A 7 -34.19 -24.79 -10.26
CA SER A 7 -33.87 -24.03 -11.47
C SER A 7 -32.85 -22.95 -11.17
N ALA A 8 -31.71 -23.05 -11.84
CA ALA A 8 -30.66 -22.06 -11.84
C ALA A 8 -31.10 -20.73 -12.49
N THR A 9 -30.52 -19.67 -11.97
CA THR A 9 -30.55 -18.26 -12.39
C THR A 9 -30.31 -18.06 -13.88
N ALA A 10 -31.23 -17.35 -14.54
CA ALA A 10 -31.06 -16.77 -15.87
C ALA A 10 -31.22 -15.25 -15.78
N TYR A 11 -30.16 -14.52 -15.47
CA TYR A 11 -30.05 -13.09 -15.79
C TYR A 11 -29.05 -12.95 -16.94
N GLY A 12 -29.54 -13.24 -18.15
CA GLY A 12 -28.90 -12.83 -19.39
C GLY A 12 -29.05 -11.32 -19.59
N GLY A 13 -28.00 -10.68 -20.09
CA GLY A 13 -27.88 -9.23 -20.25
C GLY A 13 -29.01 -8.59 -21.08
N ALA A 14 -30.06 -8.13 -20.41
CA ALA A 14 -30.98 -7.16 -20.97
C ALA A 14 -30.32 -5.77 -20.91
N LYS A 15 -30.12 -5.14 -22.07
CA LYS A 15 -29.79 -3.71 -22.12
C LYS A 15 -30.88 -2.96 -21.37
N LEU A 16 -30.52 -2.23 -20.31
CA LEU A 16 -31.45 -1.34 -19.61
C LEU A 16 -31.94 -0.30 -20.62
N GLN A 17 -33.21 -0.40 -21.05
CA GLN A 17 -33.75 0.46 -22.10
C GLN A 17 -34.35 1.76 -21.54
N THR A 18 -34.71 1.77 -20.26
CA THR A 18 -35.35 2.91 -19.61
C THR A 18 -34.64 3.32 -18.31
N PHE A 19 -34.81 4.58 -17.94
CA PHE A 19 -34.31 5.12 -16.69
C PHE A 19 -34.93 4.44 -15.46
N ASP A 20 -36.21 4.08 -15.54
CA ASP A 20 -36.92 3.45 -14.43
C ASP A 20 -36.39 2.04 -14.14
N ASP A 21 -36.05 1.29 -15.20
CA ASP A 21 -35.37 -0.01 -15.07
C ASP A 21 -33.99 0.15 -14.42
N PHE A 22 -33.22 1.17 -14.86
CA PHE A 22 -31.91 1.47 -14.29
C PHE A 22 -31.98 1.77 -12.79
N VAL A 23 -32.90 2.62 -12.35
CA VAL A 23 -33.08 2.93 -10.93
C VAL A 23 -33.56 1.71 -10.14
N THR A 24 -34.41 0.88 -10.74
CA THR A 24 -34.91 -0.35 -10.08
C THR A 24 -33.80 -1.37 -9.87
N VAL A 25 -32.98 -1.61 -10.89
CA VAL A 25 -31.91 -2.61 -10.85
C VAL A 25 -30.70 -2.14 -10.04
N HIS A 26 -30.36 -0.84 -10.12
CA HIS A 26 -29.14 -0.31 -9.50
C HIS A 26 -29.37 0.58 -8.28
N GLY A 27 -30.63 0.77 -7.84
CA GLY A 27 -30.96 1.69 -6.74
C GLY A 27 -30.21 1.42 -5.44
N ILE A 28 -29.98 0.15 -5.09
CA ILE A 28 -29.18 -0.23 -3.91
C ILE A 28 -27.72 0.22 -4.07
N LEU A 29 -27.11 -0.02 -5.23
CA LEU A 29 -25.73 0.37 -5.52
C LEU A 29 -25.58 1.90 -5.53
N LEU A 30 -26.50 2.61 -6.19
CA LEU A 30 -26.47 4.08 -6.23
C LEU A 30 -26.57 4.71 -4.83
N ALA A 31 -27.39 4.12 -3.95
CA ALA A 31 -27.50 4.56 -2.56
C ALA A 31 -26.24 4.22 -1.75
N ALA A 32 -25.69 3.01 -1.89
CA ALA A 32 -24.48 2.58 -1.21
C ALA A 32 -23.24 3.39 -1.64
N SER A 33 -23.15 3.77 -2.90
CA SER A 33 -22.09 4.62 -3.45
C SER A 33 -22.27 6.11 -3.16
N GLY A 34 -23.36 6.51 -2.48
CA GLY A 34 -23.60 7.90 -2.09
C GLY A 34 -23.93 8.86 -3.25
N VAL A 35 -24.30 8.34 -4.43
CA VAL A 35 -24.60 9.18 -5.61
C VAL A 35 -25.92 9.93 -5.39
N PRO A 36 -25.94 11.28 -5.42
CA PRO A 36 -27.16 12.07 -5.26
C PRO A 36 -28.26 11.67 -6.25
N LYS A 37 -29.51 11.58 -5.77
CA LYS A 37 -30.68 11.22 -6.60
C LYS A 37 -30.87 12.16 -7.79
N SER A 38 -30.52 13.45 -7.63
CA SER A 38 -30.55 14.45 -8.71
C SER A 38 -29.67 14.08 -9.91
N LEU A 39 -28.60 13.32 -9.67
CA LEU A 39 -27.62 12.93 -10.69
C LEU A 39 -27.91 11.57 -11.34
N HIS A 40 -28.86 10.78 -10.83
CA HIS A 40 -29.14 9.44 -11.36
C HIS A 40 -29.52 9.45 -12.84
N ARG A 41 -30.32 10.43 -13.26
CA ARG A 41 -30.75 10.56 -14.66
C ARG A 41 -29.59 10.94 -15.57
N LEU A 42 -28.71 11.83 -15.10
CA LEU A 42 -27.51 12.21 -15.82
C LEU A 42 -26.53 11.03 -15.94
N LEU A 43 -26.34 10.28 -14.85
CA LEU A 43 -25.52 9.08 -14.84
C LEU A 43 -26.05 8.03 -15.84
N TYR A 44 -27.36 7.76 -15.83
CA TYR A 44 -27.98 6.85 -16.78
C TYR A 44 -27.75 7.28 -18.24
N GLN A 45 -27.92 8.58 -18.53
CA GLN A 45 -27.66 9.13 -19.86
C GLN A 45 -26.21 8.88 -20.28
N LYS A 46 -25.25 9.22 -19.41
CA LYS A 46 -23.82 9.05 -19.70
C LYS A 46 -23.44 7.58 -19.88
N LEU A 47 -23.98 6.68 -19.07
CA LEU A 47 -23.74 5.23 -19.19
C LEU A 47 -24.32 4.67 -20.49
N THR A 48 -25.53 5.10 -20.85
CA THR A 48 -26.20 4.62 -22.07
C THR A 48 -25.53 5.15 -23.34
N SER A 49 -24.99 6.36 -23.29
CA SER A 49 -24.29 7.00 -24.41
C SER A 49 -22.78 6.82 -24.38
N GLU A 50 -22.23 6.09 -23.40
CA GLU A 50 -20.78 5.97 -23.16
C GLU A 50 -20.06 7.33 -23.19
N ALA A 51 -20.63 8.34 -22.52
CA ALA A 51 -20.11 9.70 -22.52
C ALA A 51 -19.04 9.90 -21.43
N PHE A 52 -17.79 10.01 -21.85
CA PHE A 52 -16.62 10.27 -21.00
C PHE A 52 -16.17 11.73 -21.14
N ASP A 53 -16.85 12.64 -20.42
CA ASP A 53 -16.65 14.09 -20.50
C ASP A 53 -15.78 14.66 -19.36
N GLY A 54 -15.10 13.80 -18.59
CA GLY A 54 -14.23 14.23 -17.49
C GLY A 54 -13.10 15.16 -17.95
N GLY A 55 -12.55 14.94 -19.16
CA GLY A 55 -11.50 15.76 -19.73
C GLY A 55 -11.89 17.21 -20.04
N ASP A 56 -13.19 17.51 -20.14
CA ASP A 56 -13.67 18.89 -20.33
C ASP A 56 -13.61 19.72 -19.05
N TYR A 57 -13.44 19.05 -17.90
CA TYR A 57 -13.44 19.63 -16.56
C TYR A 57 -12.11 19.46 -15.85
N PHE A 58 -11.38 18.39 -16.13
CA PHE A 58 -10.15 18.07 -15.42
C PHE A 58 -9.01 17.73 -16.37
N GLN A 59 -7.81 18.15 -15.97
CA GLN A 59 -6.57 17.79 -16.64
C GLN A 59 -5.57 17.25 -15.62
N VAL A 60 -4.80 16.26 -16.04
CA VAL A 60 -3.69 15.74 -15.25
C VAL A 60 -2.41 16.45 -15.69
N GLU A 61 -1.70 17.06 -14.75
CA GLU A 61 -0.43 17.75 -15.00
C GLU A 61 0.71 17.13 -14.18
N GLN A 62 1.91 17.11 -14.76
CA GLN A 62 3.12 16.70 -14.05
C GLN A 62 3.58 17.83 -13.12
N VAL A 63 4.07 17.48 -11.94
CA VAL A 63 4.72 18.41 -10.99
C VAL A 63 6.22 18.46 -11.29
N GLU A 64 6.89 19.58 -10.98
CA GLU A 64 8.30 19.86 -11.33
C GLU A 64 9.32 18.78 -10.90
N ASP A 65 8.98 17.93 -9.93
CA ASP A 65 9.84 16.83 -9.43
C ASP A 65 9.48 15.45 -10.03
N GLY A 66 8.58 15.38 -11.02
CA GLY A 66 8.28 14.19 -11.82
C GLY A 66 7.50 13.07 -11.13
N ARG A 67 7.67 12.87 -9.82
CA ARG A 67 7.13 11.73 -9.03
C ARG A 67 5.64 11.81 -8.70
N GLN A 68 4.99 12.93 -9.00
CA GLN A 68 3.59 13.15 -8.67
C GLN A 68 2.85 13.84 -9.82
N ARG A 69 1.56 13.53 -9.95
CA ARG A 69 0.64 14.18 -10.87
C ARG A 69 -0.44 14.89 -10.10
N ARG A 70 -0.78 16.10 -10.53
CA ARG A 70 -1.91 16.85 -9.97
C ARG A 70 -3.10 16.79 -10.92
N LEU A 71 -4.29 16.62 -10.35
CA LEU A 71 -5.54 16.80 -11.08
C LEU A 71 -5.97 18.26 -10.95
N VAL A 72 -6.03 18.97 -12.07
CA VAL A 72 -6.39 20.39 -12.13
C VAL A 72 -7.81 20.53 -12.67
N CYS A 73 -8.64 21.32 -12.00
CA CYS A 73 -9.95 21.71 -12.51
C CYS A 73 -9.78 22.84 -13.54
N LEU A 74 -10.24 22.61 -14.76
CA LEU A 74 -10.20 23.56 -15.88
C LEU A 74 -11.33 24.59 -15.81
N LYS A 75 -12.36 24.34 -15.00
CA LYS A 75 -13.46 25.28 -14.77
C LYS A 75 -13.16 26.18 -13.58
N GLU A 76 -13.62 27.43 -13.65
CA GLU A 76 -13.48 28.42 -12.57
C GLU A 76 -14.16 27.96 -11.26
N SER A 77 -15.25 27.20 -11.37
CA SER A 77 -15.88 26.51 -10.24
C SER A 77 -16.69 25.29 -10.69
N ILE A 78 -16.88 24.34 -9.78
CA ILE A 78 -17.81 23.20 -9.94
C ILE A 78 -18.81 23.26 -8.79
N GLY A 79 -20.10 23.29 -9.11
CA GLY A 79 -21.16 23.32 -8.12
C GLY A 79 -21.28 22.00 -7.36
N LYS A 80 -21.74 22.08 -6.11
CA LYS A 80 -22.08 20.87 -5.34
C LYS A 80 -23.18 20.09 -6.08
N ASP A 81 -23.01 18.78 -6.19
CA ASP A 81 -23.94 17.85 -6.83
C ASP A 81 -24.37 18.28 -8.25
N SER A 82 -23.53 19.02 -8.97
CA SER A 82 -23.86 19.59 -10.28
C SER A 82 -23.57 18.65 -11.45
N ASN A 83 -22.71 17.64 -11.26
CA ASN A 83 -22.29 16.74 -12.33
C ASN A 83 -21.84 15.37 -11.77
N VAL A 84 -21.77 14.37 -12.66
CA VAL A 84 -21.23 13.02 -12.42
C VAL A 84 -20.36 12.63 -13.60
N PHE A 85 -19.16 12.13 -13.37
CA PHE A 85 -18.21 11.79 -14.43
C PHE A 85 -17.97 10.30 -14.48
N LEU A 86 -17.98 9.74 -15.68
CA LEU A 86 -17.58 8.35 -15.90
C LEU A 86 -16.07 8.30 -16.06
N VAL A 87 -15.45 7.37 -15.35
CA VAL A 87 -14.02 7.07 -15.45
C VAL A 87 -13.91 5.60 -15.76
N ASP A 88 -13.19 5.27 -16.83
CA ASP A 88 -12.90 3.89 -17.16
C ASP A 88 -11.73 3.38 -16.32
N HIS A 89 -11.74 2.09 -16.03
CA HIS A 89 -10.67 1.47 -15.26
C HIS A 89 -9.45 1.23 -16.17
N ALA A 90 -8.38 1.98 -15.94
CA ALA A 90 -7.11 1.76 -16.65
C ALA A 90 -6.56 0.33 -16.48
N TRP A 91 -6.87 -0.30 -15.33
CA TRP A 91 -6.57 -1.68 -15.02
C TRP A 91 -7.54 -2.19 -13.95
N THR A 92 -8.14 -3.36 -14.17
CA THR A 92 -9.00 -4.04 -13.18
C THR A 92 -8.33 -5.32 -12.73
N PHE A 93 -8.09 -5.47 -11.43
CA PHE A 93 -7.41 -6.63 -10.87
C PHE A 93 -7.91 -7.00 -9.49
N ARG A 94 -7.62 -8.24 -9.08
CA ARG A 94 -7.61 -8.66 -7.67
C ARG A 94 -6.18 -8.60 -7.17
N LEU A 95 -5.96 -8.23 -5.92
CA LEU A 95 -4.61 -8.03 -5.38
C LEU A 95 -3.70 -9.25 -5.58
N ALA A 96 -4.24 -10.46 -5.37
CA ALA A 96 -3.50 -11.71 -5.56
C ALA A 96 -3.06 -11.97 -7.01
N ASP A 97 -3.78 -11.41 -7.99
CA ASP A 97 -3.51 -11.60 -9.42
C ASP A 97 -2.70 -10.42 -9.99
N ALA A 98 -2.57 -9.32 -9.24
CA ALA A 98 -2.00 -8.06 -9.69
C ALA A 98 -0.57 -8.23 -10.21
N PHE A 99 0.27 -8.91 -9.42
CA PHE A 99 1.66 -9.16 -9.75
C PHE A 99 1.81 -10.01 -11.02
N ASN A 100 1.10 -11.14 -11.08
CA ASN A 100 1.13 -12.02 -12.26
C ASN A 100 0.63 -11.30 -13.51
N GLN A 101 -0.42 -10.48 -13.41
CA GLN A 101 -0.92 -9.69 -14.53
C GLN A 101 0.09 -8.68 -15.03
N LEU A 102 0.81 -7.98 -14.14
CA LEU A 102 1.86 -7.03 -14.54
C LEU A 102 3.00 -7.74 -15.28
N GLN A 103 3.32 -8.98 -14.90
CA GLN A 103 4.36 -9.77 -15.53
C GLN A 103 3.94 -10.39 -16.87
N GLU A 104 2.72 -10.91 -16.94
CA GLU A 104 2.24 -11.73 -18.07
C GLU A 104 1.54 -10.91 -19.16
N VAL A 105 0.93 -9.77 -18.82
CA VAL A 105 0.20 -8.93 -19.79
C VAL A 105 1.19 -7.95 -20.46
N PRO A 106 1.47 -8.12 -21.76
CA PRO A 106 2.47 -7.29 -22.43
C PRO A 106 2.13 -5.80 -22.38
N GLY A 107 3.11 -4.97 -22.01
CA GLY A 107 2.96 -3.52 -21.97
C GLY A 107 2.17 -3.00 -20.76
N LEU A 108 1.63 -3.86 -19.89
CA LEU A 108 0.81 -3.41 -18.76
C LEU A 108 1.66 -2.72 -17.70
N ALA A 109 2.80 -3.32 -17.33
CA ALA A 109 3.72 -2.77 -16.35
C ALA A 109 4.23 -1.39 -16.79
N GLU A 110 4.63 -1.25 -18.05
CA GLU A 110 5.14 0.00 -18.62
C GLU A 110 4.07 1.09 -18.65
N ARG A 111 2.82 0.73 -19.01
CA ARG A 111 1.69 1.67 -18.97
C ARG A 111 1.36 2.11 -17.54
N MET A 112 1.35 1.17 -16.58
CA MET A 112 1.09 1.48 -15.17
C MET A 112 2.21 2.33 -14.59
N ALA A 113 3.47 1.99 -14.88
CA ALA A 113 4.64 2.77 -14.48
C ALA A 113 4.56 4.20 -15.03
N ALA A 114 4.35 4.36 -16.33
CA ALA A 114 4.18 5.68 -16.95
C ALA A 114 3.02 6.46 -16.33
N MET A 115 1.89 5.82 -16.03
CA MET A 115 0.74 6.47 -15.40
C MET A 115 1.02 6.91 -13.95
N MET A 116 1.78 6.10 -13.22
CA MET A 116 2.14 6.32 -11.81
C MET A 116 3.43 7.14 -11.64
N CYS A 117 3.96 7.71 -12.72
CA CYS A 117 5.24 8.45 -12.70
C CYS A 117 6.41 7.61 -12.15
N VAL A 118 6.44 6.33 -12.50
CA VAL A 118 7.61 5.47 -12.35
C VAL A 118 8.37 5.55 -13.66
N ASP A 119 9.59 6.08 -13.62
CA ASP A 119 10.42 6.26 -14.82
C ASP A 119 10.77 4.90 -15.44
N VAL A 120 10.35 4.67 -16.71
CA VAL A 120 10.62 3.44 -17.48
C VAL A 120 11.81 3.61 -18.43
N GLU A 121 12.28 4.86 -18.63
CA GLU A 121 13.39 5.16 -19.52
C GLU A 121 14.75 4.84 -18.87
N THR A 122 15.14 3.56 -18.89
CA THR A 122 16.54 3.16 -18.66
C THR A 122 16.90 1.82 -19.32
N PHE A 123 16.34 1.50 -20.49
CA PHE A 123 16.53 0.17 -21.09
C PHE A 123 16.75 0.12 -22.62
N GLN A 124 17.24 1.17 -23.29
CA GLN A 124 17.70 1.02 -24.68
C GLN A 124 19.05 1.73 -24.94
N ASP A 125 19.96 0.92 -25.50
CA ASP A 125 21.40 1.14 -25.75
C ASP A 125 21.76 2.40 -26.56
N GLU A 126 22.71 3.20 -26.08
CA GLU A 126 23.72 3.88 -26.93
C GLU A 126 25.09 3.99 -26.20
N GLU A 127 26.17 3.82 -26.96
CA GLU A 127 27.56 3.62 -26.52
C GLU A 127 28.26 4.89 -25.95
N LYS A 128 28.66 4.82 -24.66
CA LYS A 128 29.81 5.53 -23.97
C LYS A 128 29.78 7.08 -23.85
N PRO A 129 30.47 7.72 -22.86
CA PRO A 129 31.44 7.19 -21.89
C PRO A 129 31.15 7.51 -20.40
N ALA A 130 31.37 6.52 -19.54
CA ALA A 130 31.77 6.64 -18.12
C ALA A 130 31.22 7.84 -17.32
N LYS A 131 29.91 7.83 -17.04
CA LYS A 131 29.38 8.29 -15.75
C LYS A 131 28.27 7.33 -15.35
N GLU A 132 28.58 6.57 -14.31
CA GLU A 132 27.74 5.58 -13.65
C GLU A 132 26.52 6.28 -13.06
N GLU A 133 25.35 6.03 -13.63
CA GLU A 133 24.10 5.93 -12.87
C GLU A 133 23.37 4.73 -13.49
N SER A 134 23.84 3.59 -13.01
CA SER A 134 23.28 2.27 -13.12
C SER A 134 21.84 2.27 -12.65
N ASN A 135 21.04 1.43 -13.29
CA ASN A 135 19.82 0.91 -12.71
C ASN A 135 20.20 -0.03 -11.55
N GLU A 136 20.76 0.55 -10.48
CA GLU A 136 21.29 -0.19 -9.36
C GLU A 136 20.12 -0.52 -8.44
N LYS A 137 19.73 -1.79 -8.46
CA LYS A 137 19.25 -2.44 -7.24
C LYS A 137 20.29 -2.13 -6.18
N PHE A 138 20.03 -1.12 -5.34
CA PHE A 138 21.01 -0.69 -4.35
C PHE A 138 21.39 -1.90 -3.52
N ASP A 139 22.68 -2.13 -3.35
CA ASP A 139 23.13 -3.11 -2.37
C ASP A 139 22.54 -2.70 -1.01
N ALA A 140 22.04 -3.66 -0.25
CA ALA A 140 21.47 -3.40 1.07
C ALA A 140 22.45 -2.60 1.95
N MET A 141 23.74 -2.84 1.74
CA MET A 141 24.82 -2.12 2.41
C MET A 141 24.85 -0.63 2.07
N GLU A 142 24.59 -0.26 0.81
CA GLU A 142 24.58 1.12 0.37
C GLU A 142 23.39 1.90 0.94
N ILE A 143 22.19 1.30 0.94
CA ILE A 143 21.01 1.89 1.58
C ILE A 143 21.29 2.16 3.06
N VAL A 144 21.83 1.16 3.77
CA VAL A 144 22.18 1.31 5.18
C VAL A 144 23.24 2.40 5.38
N MET A 145 24.27 2.47 4.54
CA MET A 145 25.29 3.51 4.63
C MET A 145 24.74 4.92 4.38
N ARG A 146 23.81 5.06 3.43
CA ARG A 146 23.10 6.31 3.16
C ARG A 146 22.28 6.77 4.36
N GLU A 147 21.48 5.88 4.94
CA GLU A 147 20.64 6.18 6.11
C GLU A 147 21.47 6.45 7.37
N VAL A 148 22.62 5.79 7.54
CA VAL A 148 23.59 6.12 8.59
C VAL A 148 24.13 7.54 8.42
N SER A 149 24.40 7.95 7.18
CA SER A 149 24.92 9.30 6.90
C SER A 149 23.87 10.36 7.22
N LYS A 150 22.62 10.13 6.84
CA LYS A 150 21.48 10.98 7.22
C LYS A 150 21.32 11.10 8.74
N SER A 151 21.46 10.00 9.47
CA SER A 151 21.39 10.00 10.95
C SER A 151 22.50 10.83 11.61
N LYS A 152 23.65 11.02 10.94
CA LYS A 152 24.73 11.89 11.46
C LYS A 152 24.42 13.38 11.23
N GLU A 153 23.72 13.71 10.15
CA GLU A 153 23.40 15.08 9.77
C GLU A 153 22.16 15.62 10.50
N GLU A 154 21.12 14.79 10.62
CA GLU A 154 19.82 15.18 11.17
C GLU A 154 19.60 14.71 12.62
N GLY A 155 20.51 13.89 13.16
CA GLY A 155 20.50 13.37 14.52
C GLY A 155 20.07 11.90 14.63
N ALA A 156 20.34 11.28 15.78
CA ALA A 156 20.15 9.83 16.01
C ALA A 156 18.69 9.33 15.84
N ASP A 157 17.71 10.24 15.86
CA ASP A 157 16.29 9.94 15.67
C ASP A 157 15.79 10.27 14.25
N ALA A 158 16.68 10.57 13.30
CA ALA A 158 16.30 10.89 11.92
C ALA A 158 15.79 9.66 11.15
N VAL A 159 16.34 8.48 11.44
CA VAL A 159 15.95 7.23 10.77
C VAL A 159 15.23 6.33 11.76
N ARG A 160 13.90 6.28 11.63
CA ARG A 160 13.01 5.45 12.47
C ARG A 160 12.20 4.44 11.66
N TRP A 161 12.32 4.48 10.33
CA TRP A 161 11.69 3.57 9.40
C TRP A 161 12.71 3.17 8.34
N LEU A 162 12.96 1.87 8.20
CA LEU A 162 13.95 1.34 7.26
C LEU A 162 13.29 0.25 6.41
N GLU A 163 13.41 0.40 5.09
CA GLU A 163 12.88 -0.54 4.10
C GLU A 163 14.06 -1.14 3.35
N LEU A 164 14.17 -2.46 3.43
CA LEU A 164 15.21 -3.25 2.80
C LEU A 164 14.54 -4.42 2.06
N ASP A 165 13.60 -4.08 1.18
CA ASP A 165 12.71 -5.05 0.53
C ASP A 165 13.30 -5.56 -0.79
N GLU A 166 13.17 -6.86 -1.03
CA GLU A 166 13.57 -7.54 -2.28
C GLU A 166 15.05 -7.36 -2.67
N LEU A 167 15.92 -7.10 -1.70
CA LEU A 167 17.35 -6.84 -1.87
C LEU A 167 18.20 -8.12 -1.85
N GLU A 168 17.57 -9.30 -1.86
CA GLU A 168 18.25 -10.60 -1.80
C GLU A 168 19.09 -10.81 -0.53
N ILE A 169 18.74 -10.14 0.57
CA ILE A 169 19.43 -10.24 1.86
C ILE A 169 19.28 -11.68 2.39
N ASP A 170 20.41 -12.37 2.58
CA ASP A 170 20.47 -13.64 3.30
C ASP A 170 20.84 -13.42 4.78
N ASP A 171 20.87 -14.50 5.56
CA ASP A 171 21.16 -14.44 7.00
C ASP A 171 22.55 -13.85 7.31
N SER A 172 23.53 -14.09 6.45
CA SER A 172 24.88 -13.53 6.59
C SER A 172 24.89 -12.02 6.33
N MET A 173 24.18 -11.58 5.30
CA MET A 173 24.03 -10.17 4.95
C MET A 173 23.30 -9.43 6.07
N LEU A 174 22.22 -9.98 6.63
CA LEU A 174 21.48 -9.39 7.75
C LEU A 174 22.39 -9.08 8.94
N VAL A 175 23.25 -10.02 9.33
CA VAL A 175 24.24 -9.82 10.41
C VAL A 175 25.26 -8.74 10.01
N SER A 176 25.74 -8.76 8.76
CA SER A 176 26.73 -7.77 8.30
C SER A 176 26.20 -6.34 8.27
N LEU A 177 24.91 -6.16 8.00
CA LEU A 177 24.25 -4.85 7.98
C LEU A 177 24.27 -4.19 9.37
N ASP A 178 24.33 -4.97 10.46
CA ASP A 178 24.44 -4.47 11.84
C ASP A 178 23.42 -3.35 12.15
N ILE A 179 22.19 -3.58 11.67
CA ILE A 179 21.05 -2.65 11.82
C ILE A 179 20.83 -2.26 13.28
N PRO A 180 20.90 -3.17 14.28
CA PRO A 180 20.66 -2.80 15.68
C PRO A 180 21.64 -1.78 16.23
N SER A 181 22.92 -1.87 15.86
CA SER A 181 23.94 -0.90 16.32
C SER A 181 23.84 0.43 15.58
N LYS A 182 23.45 0.41 14.30
CA LYS A 182 23.34 1.60 13.44
C LYS A 182 22.06 2.41 13.71
N PHE A 183 20.95 1.73 13.98
CA PHE A 183 19.62 2.33 14.14
C PHE A 183 18.92 1.85 15.43
N PRO A 184 19.44 2.14 16.63
CA PRO A 184 18.89 1.64 17.89
C PRO A 184 17.47 2.14 18.22
N ASN A 185 17.04 3.24 17.62
CA ASN A 185 15.73 3.88 17.83
C ASN A 185 14.71 3.57 16.72
N LEU A 186 15.00 2.58 15.88
CA LEU A 186 14.14 2.16 14.79
C LEU A 186 12.75 1.71 15.31
N LEU A 187 11.69 2.24 14.71
CA LEU A 187 10.31 1.86 14.99
C LEU A 187 9.75 0.88 13.98
N ALA A 188 10.18 0.97 12.72
CA ALA A 188 9.66 0.13 11.64
C ALA A 188 10.80 -0.41 10.79
N LEU A 189 10.77 -1.72 10.55
CA LEU A 189 11.72 -2.42 9.69
C LEU A 189 10.97 -3.30 8.70
N SER A 190 11.19 -3.08 7.42
CA SER A 190 10.74 -3.97 6.36
C SER A 190 11.94 -4.70 5.76
N LEU A 191 11.84 -6.03 5.73
CA LEU A 191 12.76 -6.98 5.11
C LEU A 191 11.96 -7.90 4.19
N TYR A 192 10.91 -7.38 3.57
CA TYR A 192 9.97 -8.13 2.74
C TYR A 192 10.69 -8.76 1.53
N GLY A 193 10.34 -9.98 1.18
CA GLY A 193 10.80 -10.60 -0.08
C GLY A 193 12.31 -10.87 -0.18
N ASN A 194 12.99 -11.07 0.95
CA ASN A 194 14.41 -11.43 0.99
C ASN A 194 14.64 -12.95 1.08
N LYS A 195 15.89 -13.37 1.31
CA LYS A 195 16.34 -14.78 1.34
C LYS A 195 16.68 -15.23 2.77
N LEU A 196 15.94 -14.75 3.77
CA LEU A 196 16.15 -15.12 5.17
C LEU A 196 15.61 -16.53 5.45
N GLU A 197 16.41 -17.38 6.11
CA GLU A 197 16.08 -18.79 6.35
C GLU A 197 16.26 -19.20 7.82
N ASP A 198 17.29 -18.70 8.50
CA ASP A 198 17.68 -19.16 9.84
C ASP A 198 16.93 -18.43 10.97
N VAL A 199 16.11 -19.19 11.71
CA VAL A 199 15.30 -18.68 12.84
C VAL A 199 16.15 -18.13 13.97
N GLU A 200 17.27 -18.77 14.31
CA GLU A 200 18.12 -18.33 15.42
C GLU A 200 18.85 -17.04 15.05
N VAL A 201 19.37 -16.94 13.83
CA VAL A 201 20.07 -15.74 13.34
C VAL A 201 19.11 -14.56 13.27
N VAL A 202 17.97 -14.71 12.57
CA VAL A 202 17.01 -13.62 12.37
C VAL A 202 16.43 -13.16 13.72
N SER A 203 16.03 -14.09 14.59
CA SER A 203 15.49 -13.71 15.90
C SER A 203 16.52 -12.98 16.77
N LYS A 204 17.77 -13.42 16.77
CA LYS A 204 18.84 -12.76 17.52
C LYS A 204 19.11 -11.33 17.04
N GLU A 205 19.15 -11.09 15.73
CA GLU A 205 19.38 -9.75 15.19
C GLU A 205 18.20 -8.82 15.45
N ILE A 206 16.98 -9.25 15.12
CA ILE A 206 15.78 -8.42 15.25
C ILE A 206 15.47 -8.09 16.71
N THR A 207 15.65 -9.04 17.64
CA THR A 207 15.32 -8.81 19.05
C THR A 207 16.25 -7.82 19.74
N GLN A 208 17.35 -7.40 19.12
CA GLN A 208 18.17 -6.29 19.62
C GLN A 208 17.47 -4.92 19.45
N LEU A 209 16.52 -4.80 18.51
CA LEU A 209 15.73 -3.59 18.26
C LEU A 209 14.57 -3.44 19.26
N LYS A 210 14.88 -2.97 20.48
CA LYS A 210 13.90 -2.89 21.60
C LYS A 210 12.75 -1.90 21.38
N ASN A 211 12.92 -0.95 20.47
CA ASN A 211 11.93 0.09 20.17
C ASN A 211 10.99 -0.27 19.01
N LEU A 212 11.21 -1.40 18.35
CA LEU A 212 10.47 -1.78 17.15
C LEU A 212 8.96 -1.90 17.44
N ARG A 213 8.16 -1.25 16.59
CA ARG A 213 6.69 -1.23 16.57
C ARG A 213 6.13 -2.00 15.38
N ALA A 214 6.83 -2.03 14.25
CA ALA A 214 6.42 -2.78 13.07
C ALA A 214 7.57 -3.56 12.45
N LEU A 215 7.27 -4.79 12.02
CA LEU A 215 8.21 -5.67 11.33
C LEU A 215 7.51 -6.41 10.19
N TRP A 216 8.11 -6.38 9.01
CA TRP A 216 7.68 -7.17 7.86
C TRP A 216 8.80 -8.11 7.39
N LEU A 217 8.51 -9.41 7.46
CA LEU A 217 9.34 -10.52 6.99
C LEU A 217 8.59 -11.38 5.95
N ASN A 218 7.41 -10.94 5.50
CA ASN A 218 6.63 -11.70 4.51
C ASN A 218 7.48 -12.00 3.27
N ASP A 219 7.13 -13.10 2.61
CA ASP A 219 7.84 -13.60 1.43
C ASP A 219 9.31 -14.01 1.59
N ASN A 220 9.79 -14.13 2.84
CA ASN A 220 11.04 -14.84 3.12
C ASN A 220 10.80 -16.35 3.35
N PRO A 221 11.76 -17.23 2.97
CA PRO A 221 11.67 -18.66 3.25
C PRO A 221 11.42 -19.00 4.73
N ILE A 222 12.03 -18.25 5.66
CA ILE A 222 11.85 -18.40 7.11
C ILE A 222 10.38 -18.30 7.57
N VAL A 223 9.56 -17.53 6.87
CA VAL A 223 8.12 -17.39 7.17
C VAL A 223 7.32 -18.50 6.51
N LYS A 224 7.71 -18.95 5.31
CA LYS A 224 7.03 -20.04 4.56
C LYS A 224 7.23 -21.40 5.22
N ASN A 225 8.39 -21.62 5.82
CA ASN A 225 8.76 -22.87 6.48
C ASN A 225 8.35 -22.91 7.97
N GLY A 226 7.71 -21.85 8.47
CA GLY A 226 7.57 -21.59 9.91
C GLY A 226 6.55 -22.48 10.63
N ASP A 227 7.03 -23.16 11.66
CA ASP A 227 6.27 -23.84 12.71
C ASP A 227 5.76 -22.89 13.82
N GLY A 228 5.90 -21.57 13.61
CA GLY A 228 5.49 -20.53 14.55
C GLY A 228 6.58 -20.10 15.54
N HIS A 229 7.71 -20.82 15.65
CA HIS A 229 8.77 -20.50 16.60
C HIS A 229 9.40 -19.13 16.39
N LEU A 230 9.60 -18.70 15.13
CA LEU A 230 10.11 -17.35 14.83
C LEU A 230 9.19 -16.27 15.40
N ALA A 231 7.89 -16.35 15.12
CA ALA A 231 6.95 -15.33 15.55
C ALA A 231 6.92 -15.21 17.08
N GLU A 232 6.95 -16.35 17.79
CA GLU A 232 7.01 -16.35 19.25
C GLU A 232 8.30 -15.75 19.80
N ALA A 233 9.46 -16.10 19.21
CA ALA A 233 10.75 -15.54 19.61
C ALA A 233 10.80 -14.01 19.42
N ILE A 234 10.30 -13.52 18.28
CA ILE A 234 10.22 -12.07 17.98
C ILE A 234 9.29 -11.36 18.97
N LEU A 235 8.08 -11.89 19.20
CA LEU A 235 7.10 -11.28 20.11
C LEU A 235 7.60 -11.24 21.57
N GLN A 236 8.35 -12.26 22.00
CA GLN A 236 8.98 -12.27 23.32
C GLN A 236 10.15 -11.29 23.42
N GLY A 237 10.96 -11.14 22.36
CA GLY A 237 12.15 -10.28 22.37
C GLY A 237 11.90 -8.80 22.07
N CYS A 238 10.79 -8.47 21.39
CA CYS A 238 10.36 -7.13 21.01
C CYS A 238 9.00 -6.79 21.68
N PRO A 239 8.99 -6.38 22.96
CA PRO A 239 7.76 -6.24 23.74
C PRO A 239 6.82 -5.11 23.25
N ASN A 240 7.35 -4.16 22.49
CA ASN A 240 6.59 -3.03 21.94
C ASN A 240 6.07 -3.29 20.51
N LEU A 241 6.30 -4.47 19.94
CA LEU A 241 5.92 -4.74 18.56
C LEU A 241 4.38 -4.76 18.45
N GLU A 242 3.83 -3.89 17.62
CA GLU A 242 2.38 -3.71 17.41
C GLU A 242 1.92 -4.36 16.10
N ILE A 243 2.77 -4.37 15.07
CA ILE A 243 2.54 -5.00 13.77
C ILE A 243 3.63 -6.03 13.49
N TYR A 244 3.22 -7.26 13.18
CA TYR A 244 4.11 -8.31 12.67
C TYR A 244 3.49 -8.89 11.40
N ASN A 245 4.21 -8.82 10.27
CA ASN A 245 3.75 -9.37 8.99
C ASN A 245 2.34 -8.87 8.61
N SER A 246 2.13 -7.56 8.74
CA SER A 246 0.86 -6.87 8.47
C SER A 246 -0.31 -7.26 9.39
N LYS A 247 -0.10 -8.09 10.41
CA LYS A 247 -1.08 -8.48 11.43
C LYS A 247 -0.83 -7.77 12.74
N PHE A 248 -1.89 -7.51 13.51
CA PHE A 248 -1.76 -6.89 14.82
C PHE A 248 -1.31 -7.93 15.85
N THR A 249 -0.33 -7.55 16.67
CA THR A 249 0.09 -8.36 17.81
C THR A 249 -0.87 -8.14 18.98
N GLN A 250 -0.73 -8.88 20.07
CA GLN A 250 -1.50 -8.61 21.31
C GLN A 250 -1.17 -7.25 21.95
N ASN A 251 -0.10 -6.59 21.52
CA ASN A 251 0.36 -5.32 22.05
C ASN A 251 -0.02 -4.13 21.16
N PHE A 252 -0.82 -4.34 20.09
CA PHE A 252 -1.22 -3.27 19.17
C PHE A 252 -1.83 -2.06 19.91
N ALA A 253 -1.50 -0.87 19.44
CA ALA A 253 -1.87 0.39 20.07
C ALA A 253 -1.98 1.52 19.03
N GLU A 254 -1.66 2.74 19.43
CA GLU A 254 -1.77 3.93 18.60
C GLU A 254 -0.96 3.82 17.30
N PHE A 255 0.24 3.20 17.34
CA PHE A 255 1.06 3.08 16.14
C PHE A 255 0.40 2.19 15.09
N ALA A 256 -0.12 1.03 15.47
CA ALA A 256 -0.81 0.14 14.54
C ALA A 256 -2.07 0.75 13.93
N LEU A 257 -2.86 1.46 14.75
CA LEU A 257 -4.07 2.14 14.28
C LEU A 257 -3.72 3.33 13.37
N GLY A 258 -2.69 4.10 13.72
CA GLY A 258 -2.21 5.22 12.93
C GLY A 258 -1.61 4.77 11.60
N PHE A 259 -0.95 3.61 11.56
CA PHE A 259 -0.51 2.98 10.31
C PHE A 259 -1.69 2.64 9.39
N CYS A 260 -2.73 1.98 9.92
CA CYS A 260 -3.93 1.69 9.12
C CYS A 260 -4.71 2.95 8.71
N GLY A 261 -4.59 4.04 9.49
CA GLY A 261 -5.20 5.33 9.21
C GLY A 261 -4.37 6.24 8.29
N GLY A 262 -3.20 5.81 7.83
CA GLY A 262 -2.30 6.62 6.99
C GLY A 262 -1.65 7.80 7.72
N ILE A 263 -1.58 7.75 9.07
CA ILE A 263 -0.91 8.77 9.89
C ILE A 263 0.57 8.46 10.05
N TYR A 264 0.90 7.18 10.27
CA TYR A 264 2.28 6.72 10.44
C TYR A 264 2.73 5.95 9.21
N GLU A 265 3.75 6.49 8.57
CA GLU A 265 4.38 5.97 7.35
C GLU A 265 5.87 6.34 7.36
N LYS A 266 6.60 5.96 6.31
CA LYS A 266 8.05 6.20 6.18
C LYS A 266 8.45 7.66 6.39
N ASP A 267 7.67 8.58 5.86
CA ASP A 267 7.93 10.03 5.96
C ASP A 267 7.49 10.62 7.30
N ASN A 268 6.66 9.90 8.07
CA ASN A 268 6.24 10.29 9.41
C ASN A 268 6.28 9.11 10.41
N PRO A 269 7.48 8.61 10.74
CA PRO A 269 7.62 7.45 11.60
C PRO A 269 7.51 7.85 13.07
N GLY A 270 6.28 8.10 13.52
CA GLY A 270 5.92 8.29 14.92
C GLY A 270 6.56 9.53 15.58
N TYR A 271 6.75 10.64 14.86
CA TYR A 271 7.29 11.87 15.46
C TYR A 271 6.30 12.47 16.48
N PRO A 272 6.74 12.78 17.71
CA PRO A 272 5.88 13.42 18.72
C PRO A 272 5.62 14.92 18.46
N LYS A 273 6.01 15.45 17.29
CA LYS A 273 5.90 16.87 16.94
C LYS A 273 4.75 17.13 15.97
N SER A 274 3.52 17.03 16.45
CA SER A 274 2.45 18.02 16.22
C SER A 274 1.15 17.44 16.80
N SER A 275 0.28 18.31 17.27
CA SER A 275 -1.10 17.97 17.63
C SER A 275 -1.96 17.49 16.43
N ASP A 276 -1.42 17.50 15.20
CA ASP A 276 -2.14 17.15 13.97
C ASP A 276 -2.13 15.65 13.64
N HIS A 277 -1.30 14.84 14.30
CA HIS A 277 -1.21 13.39 14.06
C HIS A 277 -2.00 12.54 15.07
N SER A 278 -2.98 13.14 15.74
CA SER A 278 -3.85 12.38 16.64
C SER A 278 -4.78 11.46 15.84
N LEU A 279 -4.99 10.23 16.30
CA LEU A 279 -6.02 9.31 15.75
C LEU A 279 -7.42 9.96 15.62
N ARG A 280 -7.67 11.08 16.30
CA ARG A 280 -8.90 11.88 16.22
C ARG A 280 -9.26 12.36 14.80
N ILE A 281 -8.29 12.48 13.89
CA ILE A 281 -8.56 12.89 12.50
C ILE A 281 -9.11 11.74 11.63
N ILE A 282 -8.96 10.49 12.09
CA ILE A 282 -9.40 9.32 11.35
C ILE A 282 -10.92 9.20 11.45
N THR A 283 -11.61 9.32 10.31
CA THR A 283 -13.07 9.19 10.22
C THR A 283 -13.53 7.80 9.78
N SER A 284 -12.63 7.01 9.18
CA SER A 284 -12.85 5.63 8.76
C SER A 284 -11.53 4.87 8.87
N LEU A 285 -11.60 3.64 9.36
CA LEU A 285 -10.42 2.79 9.54
C LEU A 285 -10.73 1.37 9.07
N ASP A 286 -9.95 0.87 8.11
CA ASP A 286 -10.03 -0.52 7.68
C ASP A 286 -9.08 -1.40 8.49
N LEU A 287 -9.68 -2.28 9.30
CA LEU A 287 -8.98 -3.24 10.13
C LEU A 287 -9.15 -4.69 9.63
N SER A 288 -9.64 -4.86 8.39
CA SER A 288 -9.78 -6.18 7.79
C SER A 288 -8.42 -6.88 7.69
N ASN A 289 -8.43 -8.20 7.90
CA ASN A 289 -7.24 -9.07 7.81
C ASN A 289 -6.09 -8.70 8.78
N ARG A 290 -6.38 -7.98 9.87
CA ARG A 290 -5.40 -7.62 10.91
C ARG A 290 -5.33 -8.59 12.09
N ASP A 291 -6.01 -9.74 12.03
CA ASP A 291 -6.07 -10.76 13.10
C ASP A 291 -6.45 -10.21 14.48
N ILE A 292 -7.35 -9.22 14.50
CA ILE A 292 -7.87 -8.64 15.73
C ILE A 292 -8.90 -9.58 16.35
N HIS A 293 -8.48 -10.31 17.38
CA HIS A 293 -9.38 -11.18 18.14
C HIS A 293 -10.04 -10.47 19.32
N ASN A 294 -9.45 -9.39 19.82
CA ASN A 294 -9.97 -8.58 20.92
C ASN A 294 -9.67 -7.09 20.69
N LEU A 295 -10.65 -6.23 20.99
CA LEU A 295 -10.42 -4.79 21.06
C LEU A 295 -9.79 -4.46 22.41
N ILE A 296 -8.56 -3.94 22.38
CA ILE A 296 -7.83 -3.55 23.58
C ILE A 296 -8.47 -2.27 24.13
N ASN A 297 -9.13 -2.36 25.28
CA ASN A 297 -9.65 -1.19 26.00
C ASN A 297 -8.54 -0.55 26.85
N LYS A 298 -7.43 -0.17 26.21
CA LYS A 298 -6.45 0.74 26.82
C LYS A 298 -6.98 2.14 26.55
N VAL A 299 -7.18 2.92 27.61
CA VAL A 299 -7.59 4.32 27.47
C VAL A 299 -6.40 5.06 26.85
N TYR A 300 -6.55 5.47 25.59
CA TYR A 300 -5.59 6.29 24.84
C TYR A 300 -5.95 7.77 25.00
#